data_AF-A0A973IZ32-F1
#
_entry.id   AF-A0A973IZ32-F1
#
_cell.length_a   1.000
_cell.length_b   1.000
_cell.length_c   1.000
_cell.angle_alpha   90.00
_cell.angle_beta   90.00
_cell.angle_gamma   90.00
#
_symmetry.space_group_name_H-M   'P 1'
#
loop_
_entity.id
_entity.type
_entity.pdbx_description
1 polymer ?
#
loop_
_entity_poly.entity_id
_entity_poly.type
_entity_poly.pdbx_seq_one_letter_code
_entity_poly.pdbx_strand_id
1 'polypeptide(L)' 'MSLSIGIVGLPNVGKSTLFNALTNNDILAANYPFATIEPNTGIV' A
#
# COMPACT_ATOMS: atom_id res chain seq x y z
N MET A 1 15.59 9.18 -14.61
CA MET A 1 15.32 8.83 -13.20
C MET A 1 13.83 8.82 -13.00
N SER A 2 13.25 7.68 -12.63
CA SER A 2 11.85 7.60 -12.21
C SER A 2 11.71 8.16 -10.80
N LEU A 3 10.67 8.95 -10.55
CA LEU A 3 10.35 9.47 -9.23
C LEU A 3 9.61 8.40 -8.42
N SER A 4 10.09 8.09 -7.22
CA SER A 4 9.47 7.12 -6.31
C SER A 4 8.83 7.84 -5.12
N ILE A 5 7.62 7.45 -4.73
CA ILE A 5 6.85 8.01 -3.61
C ILE A 5 6.35 6.86 -2.72
N GLY A 6 6.34 7.08 -1.40
CA GLY A 6 5.79 6.13 -0.41
C GLY A 6 4.51 6.64 0.26
N ILE A 7 3.56 5.73 0.53
CA ILE A 7 2.32 6.00 1.26
C ILE A 7 2.49 5.57 2.72
N VAL A 8 2.39 6.49 3.68
CA VAL A 8 2.61 6.22 5.12
C VAL A 8 1.41 6.67 5.97
N GLY A 9 1.19 6.02 7.12
CA GLY A 9 0.11 6.36 8.05
C GLY A 9 -0.23 5.24 9.04
N LEU A 10 -1.07 5.55 10.02
CA LEU A 10 -1.47 4.65 11.11
C LEU A 10 -2.12 3.34 10.59
N PRO A 11 -2.18 2.27 11.39
CA PRO A 11 -2.90 1.05 11.03
C PRO A 11 -4.35 1.35 10.63
N ASN A 12 -4.88 0.62 9.65
CA ASN A 12 -6.29 0.65 9.21
C ASN A 12 -6.83 1.98 8.65
N VAL A 13 -5.99 2.96 8.29
CA VAL A 13 -6.42 4.23 7.66
C VAL A 13 -6.70 4.15 6.14
N GLY A 14 -6.85 2.96 5.56
CA GLY A 14 -7.16 2.79 4.13
C GLY A 14 -5.97 2.85 3.16
N LYS A 15 -4.72 2.74 3.65
CA LYS A 15 -3.51 2.78 2.81
C LYS A 15 -3.52 1.75 1.68
N SER A 16 -3.89 0.50 1.96
CA SER A 16 -3.96 -0.56 0.96
C SER A 16 -5.04 -0.30 -0.09
N THR A 17 -6.18 0.29 0.31
CA THR A 17 -7.26 0.69 -0.60
C THR A 17 -6.78 1.75 -1.59
N LEU A 18 -6.07 2.78 -1.11
CA LEU A 18 -5.50 3.81 -1.97
C LEU A 18 -4.44 3.24 -2.92
N PHE A 19 -3.55 2.38 -2.42
CA PHE A 19 -2.53 1.75 -3.25
C PHE A 19 -3.14 0.89 -4.37
N ASN A 20 -4.16 0.09 -4.04
CA ASN A 20 -4.86 -0.76 -5.01
C ASN A 20 -5.54 0.09 -6.10
N ALA A 21 -6.19 1.20 -5.71
CA ALA A 21 -6.81 2.12 -6.65
C ALA A 21 -5.81 2.80 -7.60
N LEU A 22 -4.60 3.12 -7.10
CA LEU A 22 -3.55 3.74 -7.92
C LEU A 22 -2.88 2.74 -8.86
N THR A 23 -2.71 1.49 -8.43
CA THR A 23 -1.89 0.51 -9.15
C THR A 23 -2.71 -0.56 -9.88
N ASN A 24 -4.04 -0.51 -9.80
CA ASN A 24 -4.96 -1.59 -10.24
C ASN A 24 -4.52 -2.99 -9.75
N ASN A 25 -3.87 -3.07 -8.59
CA ASN A 25 -3.48 -4.33 -7.95
C ASN A 25 -4.45 -4.71 -6.84
N ASP A 26 -4.59 -6.01 -6.57
CA ASP A 26 -5.34 -6.55 -5.45
C ASP A 26 -4.38 -6.94 -4.30
N ILE A 27 -3.85 -5.94 -3.59
CA ILE A 27 -3.10 -6.22 -2.36
C ILE A 27 -4.08 -6.48 -1.22
N LEU A 28 -3.80 -7.55 -0.47
CA LEU A 28 -4.55 -7.95 0.71
C LEU A 28 -4.54 -6.85 1.78
N ALA A 29 -5.71 -6.27 2.05
CA ALA A 29 -5.96 -5.42 3.20
C ALA A 29 -6.25 -6.29 4.43
N ALA A 30 -5.20 -6.79 5.07
CA ALA A 30 -5.33 -7.58 6.29
C ALA A 30 -5.38 -6.69 7.55
N ASN A 31 -6.39 -6.92 8.42
CA ASN A 31 -6.69 -6.12 9.62
C ASN A 31 -5.99 -6.63 10.90
N TYR A 32 -4.72 -7.04 10.82
CA TYR A 32 -3.89 -7.33 12.00
C TYR A 32 -2.66 -6.41 12.04
N PRO A 33 -2.17 -6.02 13.23
CA PRO A 33 -0.96 -5.20 13.35
C PRO A 33 0.21 -5.87 12.60
N PHE A 34 0.99 -5.10 11.84
CA PHE A 34 2.11 -5.60 11.02
C PHE A 34 1.72 -6.47 9.81
N ALA A 35 0.49 -6.38 9.29
CA ALA A 35 0.08 -7.12 8.08
C ALA A 35 0.96 -6.89 6.83
N THR A 36 1.68 -5.77 6.75
CA THR A 36 2.67 -5.49 5.70
C THR A 36 4.06 -5.33 6.33
N ILE A 37 4.76 -6.46 6.52
CA ILE A 37 6.18 -6.49 6.92
C ILE A 37 7.06 -6.13 5.71
N GLU A 38 6.64 -6.53 4.50
CA GLU A 38 7.30 -6.16 3.24
C GLU A 38 6.53 -5.02 2.52
N PRO A 39 7.22 -3.98 2.03
CA PRO A 39 6.59 -2.90 1.30
C PRO A 39 6.11 -3.38 -0.08
N ASN A 40 4.82 -3.19 -0.37
CA ASN A 40 4.30 -3.42 -1.72
C ASN A 40 4.84 -2.34 -2.67
N THR A 41 5.39 -2.77 -3.81
CA THR A 41 5.83 -1.87 -4.87
C THR A 41 4.89 -2.01 -6.07
N GLY A 42 4.59 -0.90 -6.73
CA GLY A 42 3.66 -0.85 -7.84
C GLY A 42 3.99 0.34 -8.74
N ILE A 43 3.73 0.18 -10.03
CA ILE A 43 3.89 1.23 -11.04
C ILE A 43 2.48 1.75 -11.34
N VAL A 44 2.32 3.06 -11.36
CA VAL A 44 1.09 3.76 -11.76
C VAL A 44 1.24 4.19 -13.21
#